data_AF-A0AAU2Q5X1-F1
#
_entry.id   AF-A0AAU2Q5X1-F1
#
_cell.length_a   1.000
_cell.length_b   1.000
_cell.length_c   1.000
_cell.angle_alpha   90.00
_cell.angle_beta   90.00
_cell.angle_gamma   90.00
#
_symmetry.space_group_name_H-M   'P 1'
#
loop_
_entity.id
_entity.type
_entity.pdbx_description
1 polymer ?
#
loop_
_entity_poly.entity_id
_entity_poly.type
_entity_poly.pdbx_seq_one_letter_code
_entity_poly.pdbx_strand_id
1 'polypeptide(L)'
;MGSQIDVFRLFEYRPCGHGLLVRVVRPAAPNAFQGALDAADAVADEATERLRTGWEREHLRPRCPHPHTAALVAEMQDVPVGEDLHGPGRRQFGVWVAPTEYGVPWTVLGTAATEEEFWRAVRDDDDLLGLGPRAPSELRHVHFLTDEDGPASS
;
A
#
# COMPACT_ATOMS: atom_id res chain seq x y z
N MET A 1 21.01 -12.96 -5.77
CA MET A 1 20.48 -11.80 -6.52
C MET A 1 19.23 -11.36 -5.79
N GLY A 2 19.00 -10.06 -5.62
CA GLY A 2 17.73 -9.58 -5.07
C GLY A 2 16.60 -9.77 -6.07
N SER A 3 15.37 -9.87 -5.57
CA SER A 3 14.14 -9.78 -6.35
C SER A 3 13.60 -8.35 -6.30
N GLN A 4 12.81 -7.97 -7.30
CA GLN A 4 11.94 -6.80 -7.17
C GLN A 4 10.84 -7.13 -6.14
N ILE A 5 10.39 -6.11 -5.41
CA ILE A 5 9.34 -6.27 -4.40
C ILE A 5 8.25 -5.23 -4.64
N ASP A 6 7.01 -5.68 -4.68
CA ASP A 6 5.86 -4.78 -4.64
C ASP A 6 5.71 -4.21 -3.24
N VAL A 7 5.63 -2.89 -3.13
CA VAL A 7 5.44 -2.17 -1.89
C VAL A 7 4.09 -1.48 -1.93
N PHE A 8 3.22 -1.86 -1.01
CA PHE A 8 1.87 -1.34 -0.86
C PHE A 8 1.82 -0.37 0.32
N ARG A 9 1.40 0.87 0.09
CA ARG A 9 1.32 1.91 1.13
C ARG A 9 -0.05 2.57 1.13
N LEU A 10 -0.73 2.47 2.26
CA LEU A 10 -2.03 3.07 2.48
C LEU A 10 -1.90 4.35 3.30
N PHE A 11 -2.35 5.45 2.71
CA PHE A 11 -2.46 6.75 3.33
C PHE A 11 -3.92 7.07 3.68
N GLU A 12 -4.12 7.64 4.85
CA GLU A 12 -5.39 8.27 5.26
C GLU A 12 -5.21 9.78 5.31
N TYR A 13 -6.09 10.50 4.63
CA TYR A 13 -6.09 11.95 4.61
C TYR A 13 -7.09 12.48 5.65
N ARG A 14 -6.60 13.28 6.59
CA ARG A 14 -7.41 13.89 7.66
C ARG A 14 -7.68 15.38 7.38
N PRO A 15 -8.85 15.91 7.78
CA PRO A 15 -9.92 15.26 8.57
C PRO A 15 -10.94 14.45 7.76
N CYS A 16 -10.86 14.44 6.43
CA CYS A 16 -11.90 13.88 5.56
C CYS A 16 -12.01 12.34 5.52
N GLY A 17 -10.98 11.61 5.94
CA GLY A 17 -10.94 10.14 5.88
C GLY A 17 -10.73 9.53 4.49
N HIS A 18 -10.33 10.31 3.47
CA HIS A 18 -10.04 9.73 2.15
C HIS A 18 -8.83 8.79 2.21
N GLY A 19 -8.99 7.58 1.68
CA GLY A 19 -7.92 6.58 1.58
C GLY A 19 -7.23 6.61 0.22
N LEU A 20 -5.90 6.55 0.22
CA LEU A 20 -5.07 6.35 -0.97
C LEU A 20 -4.16 5.14 -0.74
N LEU A 21 -4.34 4.08 -1.52
CA LEU A 21 -3.43 2.95 -1.59
C LEU A 21 -2.55 3.11 -2.82
N VAL A 22 -1.23 3.07 -2.65
CA VAL A 22 -0.29 3.03 -3.75
C VAL A 22 0.43 1.69 -3.79
N ARG A 23 0.65 1.15 -4.99
CA ARG A 23 1.60 0.07 -5.25
C ARG A 23 2.77 0.64 -6.06
N VAL A 24 3.98 0.42 -5.58
CA VAL A 24 5.21 0.78 -6.28
C VAL A 24 6.18 -0.38 -6.26
N VAL A 25 7.07 -0.44 -7.24
CA VAL A 25 8.10 -1.49 -7.30
C VAL A 25 9.38 -0.99 -6.66
N ARG A 26 9.87 -1.72 -5.65
CA ARG A 26 11.25 -1.59 -5.18
C ARG A 26 12.16 -2.39 -6.12
N PRO A 27 13.16 -1.77 -6.77
CA PRO A 27 14.09 -2.48 -7.63
C PRO A 27 14.86 -3.59 -6.91
N ALA A 28 15.26 -4.61 -7.67
CA ALA A 28 16.15 -5.65 -7.17
C ALA A 28 17.51 -5.03 -6.78
N ALA A 29 17.92 -5.24 -5.53
CA ALA A 29 19.22 -4.83 -5.02
C ALA A 29 19.97 -6.01 -4.39
N PRO A 30 21.31 -6.07 -4.49
CA PRO A 30 22.08 -7.09 -3.81
C PRO A 30 22.00 -6.88 -2.29
N ASN A 31 21.53 -7.89 -1.58
CA ASN A 31 21.45 -7.95 -0.13
C ASN A 31 22.81 -7.86 0.61
N ALA A 32 23.93 -8.03 -0.10
CA ALA A 32 25.27 -7.89 0.45
C ALA A 32 25.76 -6.43 0.53
N PHE A 33 25.02 -5.47 -0.06
CA PHE A 33 25.45 -4.07 -0.17
C PHE A 33 24.36 -3.13 0.34
N GLN A 34 24.54 -2.60 1.56
CA GLN A 34 23.57 -1.71 2.19
C GLN A 34 23.22 -0.49 1.31
N GLY A 35 24.22 0.18 0.73
CA GLY A 35 23.95 1.34 -0.13
C GLY A 35 23.13 1.03 -1.38
N ALA A 36 23.12 -0.21 -1.86
CA ALA A 36 22.25 -0.61 -2.96
C ALA A 36 20.80 -0.86 -2.50
N LEU A 37 20.60 -1.36 -1.27
CA LEU A 37 19.27 -1.47 -0.66
C LEU A 37 18.68 -0.09 -0.39
N ASP A 38 19.47 0.81 0.20
CA ASP A 38 19.05 2.19 0.48
C ASP A 38 18.62 2.91 -0.81
N ALA A 39 19.37 2.73 -1.90
CA ALA A 39 19.02 3.29 -3.19
C ALA A 39 17.74 2.68 -3.78
N ALA A 40 17.50 1.39 -3.58
CA ALA A 40 16.27 0.75 -4.04
C ALA A 40 15.05 1.22 -3.24
N ASP A 41 15.17 1.35 -1.92
CA ASP A 41 14.13 1.90 -1.05
C ASP A 41 13.81 3.35 -1.44
N ALA A 42 14.84 4.17 -1.70
CA ALA A 42 14.66 5.54 -2.16
C ALA A 42 13.84 5.63 -3.47
N VAL A 43 14.03 4.70 -4.41
CA VAL A 43 13.23 4.66 -5.64
C VAL A 43 11.75 4.42 -5.35
N ALA A 44 11.43 3.49 -4.44
CA ALA A 44 10.05 3.21 -4.04
C ALA A 44 9.43 4.41 -3.29
N ASP A 45 10.20 5.07 -2.43
CA ASP A 45 9.76 6.25 -1.67
C ASP A 45 9.49 7.45 -2.58
N GLU A 46 10.38 7.74 -3.53
CA GLU A 46 10.20 8.80 -4.52
C GLU A 46 8.97 8.54 -5.40
N ALA A 47 8.76 7.29 -5.84
CA ALA A 47 7.59 6.90 -6.61
C ALA A 47 6.29 7.06 -5.80
N THR A 48 6.32 6.66 -4.52
CA THR A 48 5.21 6.82 -3.58
C THR A 48 4.83 8.29 -3.41
N GLU A 49 5.81 9.14 -3.13
CA GLU A 49 5.59 10.57 -2.91
C GLU A 49 5.08 11.28 -4.17
N ARG A 50 5.58 10.89 -5.35
CA ARG A 50 5.10 11.39 -6.64
C ARG A 50 3.62 11.05 -6.85
N LEU A 51 3.22 9.79 -6.63
CA LEU A 51 1.83 9.36 -6.77
C LEU A 51 0.92 10.07 -5.75
N ARG A 52 1.35 10.12 -4.48
CA ARG A 52 0.64 10.78 -3.38
C ARG A 52 0.39 12.26 -3.66
N THR A 53 1.42 12.99 -4.09
CA THR A 53 1.34 14.42 -4.39
C THR A 53 0.51 14.68 -5.65
N GLY A 54 0.66 13.86 -6.68
CA GLY A 54 -0.14 13.94 -7.91
C GLY A 54 -1.62 13.75 -7.64
N TRP A 55 -1.98 12.67 -6.92
CA TRP A 55 -3.36 12.40 -6.52
C TRP A 55 -3.95 13.53 -5.66
N GLU A 56 -3.19 14.03 -4.68
CA GLU A 56 -3.65 15.12 -3.83
C GLU A 56 -4.01 16.36 -4.67
N ARG A 57 -3.13 16.73 -5.60
CA ARG A 57 -3.29 17.91 -6.45
C ARG A 57 -4.43 17.76 -7.47
N GLU A 58 -4.52 16.61 -8.12
CA GLU A 58 -5.35 16.41 -9.30
C GLU A 58 -6.73 15.81 -8.98
N HIS A 59 -6.84 15.07 -7.87
CA HIS A 59 -8.06 14.36 -7.51
C HIS A 59 -8.66 14.83 -6.19
N LEU A 60 -7.85 14.91 -5.11
CA LEU A 60 -8.36 15.23 -3.78
C LEU A 60 -8.75 16.70 -3.67
N ARG A 61 -7.82 17.64 -3.87
CA ARG A 61 -8.06 19.08 -3.66
C ARG A 61 -9.23 19.64 -4.49
N PRO A 62 -9.43 19.26 -5.76
CA PRO A 62 -10.60 19.72 -6.52
C PRO A 62 -11.94 19.24 -5.97
N ARG A 63 -11.97 18.07 -5.32
CA ARG A 63 -13.19 17.46 -4.76
C ARG A 63 -13.40 17.80 -3.29
N CYS A 64 -12.32 18.09 -2.57
CA CYS A 64 -12.28 18.35 -1.15
C CYS A 64 -11.35 19.55 -0.90
N PRO A 65 -11.85 20.79 -0.96
CA PRO A 65 -11.01 21.99 -0.98
C PRO A 65 -10.60 22.49 0.42
N HIS A 66 -10.48 21.62 1.41
CA HIS A 66 -9.98 21.97 2.75
C HIS A 66 -8.51 21.53 2.95
N PRO A 67 -7.82 22.02 4.00
CA PRO A 67 -6.48 21.53 4.33
C PRO A 67 -6.51 20.04 4.68
N HIS A 68 -5.50 19.31 4.21
CA HIS A 68 -5.36 17.88 4.43
C HIS A 68 -4.00 17.55 5.03
N THR A 69 -3.98 16.57 5.94
CA THR A 69 -2.74 15.92 6.38
C THR A 69 -2.83 14.44 6.02
N ALA A 70 -1.87 13.95 5.25
CA ALA A 70 -1.74 12.53 4.95
C ALA A 70 -0.98 11.82 6.09
N ALA A 71 -1.49 10.68 6.53
CA ALA A 71 -0.81 9.78 7.46
C ALA A 71 -0.66 8.40 6.80
N LEU A 72 0.54 7.82 6.84
CA LEU A 72 0.75 6.41 6.48
C LEU A 72 0.15 5.55 7.59
N VAL A 73 -0.87 4.76 7.25
CA VAL A 73 -1.61 3.92 8.22
C VAL A 73 -1.36 2.44 8.03
N ALA A 74 -0.88 2.03 6.85
CA ALA A 74 -0.54 0.65 6.54
C ALA A 74 0.55 0.59 5.46
N GLU A 75 1.49 -0.33 5.65
CA GLU A 75 2.49 -0.75 4.67
C GLU A 75 2.55 -2.28 4.67
N MET A 76 2.61 -2.86 3.48
CA MET A 76 2.89 -4.27 3.25
C MET A 76 3.87 -4.39 2.08
N GLN A 77 4.82 -5.30 2.20
CA GLN A 77 5.76 -5.62 1.14
C GLN A 77 5.47 -7.05 0.68
N ASP A 78 5.68 -7.30 -0.61
CA ASP A 78 5.50 -8.60 -1.26
C ASP A 78 4.02 -8.94 -1.55
N VAL A 79 3.56 -10.15 -1.27
CA VAL A 79 2.27 -10.67 -1.77
C VAL A 79 1.11 -10.31 -0.81
N PRO A 80 0.21 -9.38 -1.17
CA PRO A 80 -0.98 -9.10 -0.38
C PRO A 80 -2.03 -10.21 -0.54
N VAL A 81 -3.04 -10.20 0.32
CA VAL A 81 -4.17 -11.12 0.17
C VAL A 81 -4.96 -10.78 -1.09
N GLY A 82 -5.12 -11.76 -1.98
CA GLY A 82 -5.93 -11.63 -3.20
C GLY A 82 -5.23 -10.96 -4.37
N GLU A 83 -5.76 -11.21 -5.57
CA GLU A 83 -5.10 -10.84 -6.84
C GLU A 83 -5.39 -9.41 -7.29
N ASP A 84 -6.42 -8.76 -6.73
CA ASP A 84 -6.83 -7.45 -7.20
C ASP A 84 -5.66 -6.48 -7.15
N LEU A 85 -4.87 -6.50 -6.09
CA LEU A 85 -3.75 -5.57 -5.88
C LEU A 85 -2.61 -5.72 -6.89
N HIS A 86 -2.56 -6.80 -7.66
CA HIS A 86 -1.64 -6.97 -8.79
C HIS A 86 -2.19 -6.42 -10.13
N GLY A 87 -3.47 -6.07 -10.19
CA GLY A 87 -4.10 -5.43 -11.35
C GLY A 87 -3.69 -3.97 -11.59
N PRO A 88 -4.28 -3.32 -12.61
CA PRO A 88 -4.04 -1.91 -12.91
C PRO A 88 -4.58 -0.97 -11.81
N GLY A 89 -4.02 0.23 -11.70
CA GLY A 89 -4.51 1.26 -10.79
C GLY A 89 -5.67 2.09 -11.35
N ARG A 90 -5.80 3.34 -10.88
CA ARG A 90 -6.89 4.29 -11.19
C ARG A 90 -8.29 3.76 -10.94
N ARG A 91 -8.48 3.04 -9.83
CA ARG A 91 -9.78 2.50 -9.41
C ARG A 91 -10.02 2.69 -7.92
N GLN A 92 -11.25 2.45 -7.50
CA GLN A 92 -11.66 2.52 -6.10
C GLN A 92 -12.25 1.18 -5.67
N PHE A 93 -11.87 0.70 -4.49
CA PHE A 93 -12.41 -0.52 -3.90
C PHE A 93 -12.12 -0.56 -2.39
N GLY A 94 -12.66 -1.58 -1.71
CA GLY A 94 -12.39 -1.85 -0.31
C GLY A 94 -11.19 -2.77 -0.13
N VAL A 95 -10.28 -2.42 0.77
CA VAL A 95 -9.14 -3.24 1.19
C VAL A 95 -9.28 -3.56 2.68
N TRP A 96 -9.09 -4.82 3.05
CA TRP A 96 -8.99 -5.23 4.44
C TRP A 96 -7.59 -4.94 4.95
N VAL A 97 -7.51 -4.42 6.18
CA VAL A 97 -6.26 -4.10 6.85
C VAL A 97 -6.27 -4.74 8.23
N ALA A 98 -5.31 -5.61 8.50
CA ALA A 98 -5.11 -6.22 9.81
C ALA A 98 -3.79 -5.74 10.44
N PRO A 99 -3.81 -5.23 11.68
CA PRO A 99 -2.59 -4.88 12.39
C PRO A 99 -1.75 -6.14 12.64
N THR A 100 -0.43 -6.00 12.56
CA THR A 100 0.51 -7.03 13.00
C THR A 100 1.01 -6.77 14.42
N GLU A 101 1.73 -7.73 14.99
CA GLU A 101 2.43 -7.52 16.26
C GLU A 101 3.55 -6.47 16.20
N TYR A 102 4.05 -6.16 15.00
CA TYR A 102 5.09 -5.16 14.77
C TYR A 102 4.57 -3.71 14.83
N GLY A 103 3.25 -3.52 14.83
CA GLY A 103 2.61 -2.20 14.92
C GLY A 103 2.69 -1.40 13.62
N VAL A 104 2.08 -0.21 13.63
CA VAL A 104 2.01 0.69 12.45
C VAL A 104 3.41 1.11 11.99
N PRO A 105 3.69 1.11 10.68
CA PRO A 105 2.76 0.86 9.58
C PRO A 105 2.62 -0.61 9.17
N TRP A 106 3.31 -1.56 9.79
CA TRP A 106 3.35 -2.95 9.35
C TRP A 106 2.01 -3.66 9.54
N THR A 107 1.35 -3.97 8.42
CA THR A 107 0.01 -4.56 8.39
C THR A 107 -0.08 -5.66 7.34
N VAL A 108 -0.99 -6.61 7.53
CA VAL A 108 -1.44 -7.47 6.43
C VAL A 108 -2.59 -6.78 5.73
N LEU A 109 -2.52 -6.65 4.41
CA LEU A 109 -3.55 -6.02 3.60
C LEU A 109 -3.98 -6.92 2.44
N GLY A 110 -5.20 -6.70 1.95
CA GLY A 110 -5.65 -7.35 0.72
C GLY A 110 -7.14 -7.25 0.46
N THR A 111 -7.60 -7.89 -0.61
CA THR A 111 -8.99 -7.88 -1.02
C THR A 111 -9.67 -9.23 -0.75
N ALA A 112 -10.90 -9.16 -0.27
CA ALA A 112 -11.78 -10.31 -0.04
C ALA A 112 -13.22 -9.82 0.03
N ALA A 113 -14.21 -10.65 -0.29
CA ALA A 113 -15.60 -10.23 -0.24
C ALA A 113 -16.11 -10.08 1.20
N THR A 114 -15.50 -10.81 2.15
CA THR A 114 -15.82 -10.74 3.57
C THR A 114 -14.55 -10.77 4.44
N GLU A 115 -14.68 -10.30 5.69
CA GLU A 115 -13.62 -10.43 6.69
C GLU A 115 -13.25 -11.90 6.94
N GLU A 116 -14.22 -12.82 6.91
CA GLU A 116 -13.96 -14.24 7.11
C GLU A 116 -13.08 -14.82 6.00
N GLU A 117 -13.36 -14.46 4.75
CA GLU A 117 -12.55 -14.87 3.59
C GLU A 117 -11.14 -14.28 3.65
N PHE A 118 -11.01 -13.02 4.05
CA PHE A 118 -9.70 -12.39 4.28
C PHE A 118 -8.90 -13.19 5.31
N TRP A 119 -9.47 -13.45 6.49
CA TRP A 119 -8.78 -14.21 7.53
C TRP A 119 -8.55 -15.67 7.17
N ARG A 120 -9.37 -16.27 6.29
CA ARG A 120 -9.13 -17.61 5.76
C ARG A 120 -7.87 -17.63 4.91
N ALA A 121 -7.75 -16.70 3.96
CA ALA A 121 -6.55 -16.56 3.15
C ALA A 121 -5.29 -16.29 3.99
N VAL A 122 -5.38 -15.41 5.00
CA VAL A 122 -4.25 -15.14 5.92
C VAL A 122 -3.81 -16.38 6.70
N ARG A 123 -4.74 -17.27 7.09
CA ARG A 123 -4.40 -18.51 7.82
C ARG A 123 -3.88 -19.61 6.92
N ASP A 124 -4.26 -19.60 5.64
CA ASP A 124 -3.84 -20.58 4.65
C ASP A 124 -2.45 -20.26 4.06
N ASP A 125 -1.89 -19.08 4.40
CA ASP A 125 -0.57 -18.61 3.99
C ASP A 125 0.37 -18.48 5.21
N ASP A 126 1.37 -19.35 5.29
CA ASP A 126 2.32 -19.41 6.42
C ASP A 126 3.17 -18.14 6.55
N ASP A 127 3.47 -17.45 5.44
CA ASP A 127 4.27 -16.23 5.45
C ASP A 127 3.44 -15.08 6.05
N LEU A 128 2.17 -14.95 5.64
CA LEU A 128 1.25 -13.95 6.21
C LEU A 128 0.92 -14.22 7.67
N LEU A 129 0.72 -15.49 8.03
CA LEU A 129 0.47 -15.88 9.42
C LEU A 129 1.70 -15.63 10.31
N GLY A 130 2.90 -15.83 9.75
CA GLY A 130 4.19 -15.56 10.39
C GLY A 130 4.40 -14.10 10.78
N LEU A 131 3.65 -13.16 10.17
CA LEU A 131 3.67 -11.74 10.54
C LEU A 131 2.90 -11.42 11.83
N GLY A 132 2.26 -12.41 12.46
CA GLY A 132 1.46 -12.24 13.68
C GLY A 132 0.28 -11.26 13.52
N PRO A 133 -0.57 -11.39 12.48
CA PRO A 133 -1.73 -10.51 12.28
C PRO A 133 -2.78 -10.71 13.38
N ARG A 134 -3.42 -9.62 13.80
CA ARG A 134 -4.39 -9.59 14.92
C ARG A 134 -5.76 -9.13 14.46
N ALA A 135 -6.79 -9.84 14.93
CA ALA A 135 -8.18 -9.43 14.75
C ALA A 135 -8.58 -8.29 15.70
N PRO A 136 -9.59 -7.47 15.34
CA PRO A 136 -10.31 -7.48 14.07
C PRO A 136 -9.51 -6.82 12.93
N SER A 137 -9.87 -7.16 11.70
CA SER A 137 -9.44 -6.40 10.52
C SER A 137 -10.42 -5.25 10.24
N GLU A 138 -9.96 -4.22 9.52
CA GLU A 138 -10.78 -3.08 9.14
C GLU A 138 -10.91 -2.98 7.62
N LEU A 139 -12.14 -2.78 7.13
CA LEU A 139 -12.37 -2.48 5.72
C LEU A 139 -12.16 -0.98 5.45
N ARG A 140 -11.18 -0.67 4.60
CA ARG A 140 -10.84 0.70 4.18
C ARG A 140 -11.21 0.90 2.71
N HIS A 141 -11.95 1.95 2.40
CA HIS A 141 -12.23 2.33 1.00
C HIS A 141 -11.10 3.22 0.48
N VAL A 142 -10.49 2.83 -0.62
CA VAL A 142 -9.26 3.45 -1.12
C VAL A 142 -9.36 3.80 -2.59
N HIS A 143 -8.70 4.89 -2.98
CA HIS A 143 -8.24 5.08 -4.34
C HIS A 143 -6.94 4.29 -4.52
N PHE A 144 -6.88 3.43 -5.52
CA PHE A 144 -5.69 2.65 -5.82
C PHE A 144 -4.92 3.24 -7.00
N LEU A 145 -3.63 3.47 -6.81
CA LEU A 145 -2.70 3.91 -7.85
C LEU A 145 -1.49 2.97 -7.91
N THR A 146 -0.93 2.85 -9.10
CA THR A 146 0.27 2.08 -9.40
C THR A 146 1.36 3.01 -9.94
N ASP A 147 2.59 2.52 -10.02
CA ASP A 147 3.72 3.21 -10.66
C ASP A 147 3.43 3.65 -12.10
N GLU A 148 2.61 2.88 -12.83
CA GLU A 148 2.11 3.20 -14.18
C GLU A 148 1.19 4.44 -14.22
N ASP A 149 0.61 4.84 -13.08
CA ASP A 149 -0.38 5.91 -13.00
C ASP A 149 0.21 7.30 -12.78
N GLY A 150 1.54 7.40 -12.63
CA GLY A 150 2.23 8.67 -12.46
C GLY A 150 1.88 9.68 -13.56
N PRO A 151 1.89 11.00 -13.27
CA PRO A 151 1.69 12.00 -14.30
C PRO A 151 2.74 11.79 -15.39
N ALA A 152 2.29 11.71 -16.65
CA ALA A 152 3.19 11.60 -17.78
C ALA A 152 4.22 12.74 -17.69
N SER A 153 5.51 12.38 -17.59
CA SER A 153 6.59 13.36 -17.65
C SER A 153 6.43 14.12 -18.97
N SER A 154 5.99 15.36 -18.88
CA SER A 154 5.90 16.29 -20.01
C SER A 154 7.20 17.07 -20.12
#